data_AF-A0A938TZB6-F1
#
_entry.id   AF-A0A938TZB6-F1
#
_cell.length_a   1.000
_cell.length_b   1.000
_cell.length_c   1.000
_cell.angle_alpha   90.00
_cell.angle_beta   90.00
_cell.angle_gamma   90.00
#
_symmetry.space_group_name_H-M   'P 1'
#
loop_
_entity.id
_entity.type
_entity.pdbx_description
1 polymer ?
#
loop_
_entity_poly.entity_id
_entity_poly.type
_entity_poly.pdbx_seq_one_letter_code
_entity_poly.pdbx_strand_id
1 'polypeptide(L)'
;MAELIEKIHGGYRVDGLDLMAGNCGCGGLTGPGGSGTGECCFTFSRVKRDGQTVSFYGKYTTPNTTNNYEWGYRVIKDGAVVDVKMLDTRGPKEFKFGGHMPPPLAAWQARGWKVEFQYERPVEGTGEPLPEWCDSPESACVRPDITREEGKGRSPAH
;
A
#
# COMPACT_ATOMS: atom_id res chain seq x y z
N MET A 1 -27.23 -22.02 2.35
CA MET A 1 -26.40 -21.35 1.33
C MET A 1 -25.00 -21.22 1.93
N ALA A 2 -23.96 -21.63 1.21
CA ALA A 2 -22.59 -21.46 1.71
C ALA A 2 -22.31 -19.96 1.87
N GLU A 3 -21.67 -19.56 2.96
CA GLU A 3 -21.25 -18.17 3.15
C GLU A 3 -20.22 -17.84 2.07
N LEU A 4 -20.51 -16.85 1.22
CA LEU A 4 -19.60 -16.44 0.15
C LEU A 4 -18.31 -15.82 0.68
N ILE A 5 -18.32 -15.30 1.91
CA ILE A 5 -17.20 -14.59 2.54
C ILE A 5 -16.80 -15.32 3.82
N GLU A 6 -15.65 -15.98 3.80
CA GLU A 6 -15.07 -16.67 4.94
C GLU A 6 -13.91 -15.84 5.52
N LYS A 7 -13.82 -15.76 6.85
CA LYS A 7 -12.66 -15.16 7.51
C LYS A 7 -11.52 -16.18 7.54
N ILE A 8 -10.35 -15.78 7.04
CA ILE A 8 -9.12 -16.60 7.07
C ILE A 8 -8.01 -15.87 7.85
N HIS A 9 -6.93 -16.57 8.17
CA HIS A 9 -5.80 -15.93 8.83
C HIS A 9 -5.23 -14.82 7.93
N GLY A 10 -5.17 -13.59 8.44
CA GLY A 10 -4.65 -12.44 7.70
C GLY A 10 -5.58 -11.86 6.63
N GLY A 11 -6.84 -12.30 6.50
CA GLY A 11 -7.70 -11.80 5.43
C GLY A 11 -9.10 -12.41 5.35
N TYR A 12 -9.65 -12.42 4.14
CA TYR A 12 -10.94 -13.01 3.82
C TYR A 12 -10.85 -13.83 2.54
N ARG A 13 -11.48 -15.00 2.53
CA ARG A 13 -11.70 -15.81 1.34
C ARG A 13 -13.09 -15.50 0.82
N VAL A 14 -13.19 -15.03 -0.41
CA VAL A 14 -14.46 -14.71 -1.06
C VAL A 14 -14.64 -15.60 -2.28
N ASP A 15 -15.63 -16.48 -2.23
CA ASP A 15 -15.94 -17.43 -3.32
C ASP A 15 -14.69 -18.23 -3.77
N GLY A 16 -13.85 -18.62 -2.81
CA GLY A 16 -12.60 -19.36 -3.04
C GLY A 16 -11.41 -18.51 -3.52
N LEU A 17 -11.51 -17.18 -3.51
CA LEU A 17 -10.40 -16.27 -3.80
C LEU A 17 -9.94 -15.55 -2.52
N ASP A 18 -8.64 -15.53 -2.28
CA ASP A 18 -8.07 -14.99 -1.05
C ASP A 18 -7.72 -13.51 -1.22
N LEU A 19 -8.24 -12.69 -0.30
CA LEU A 19 -7.89 -11.29 -0.13
C LEU A 19 -7.13 -11.16 1.19
N MET A 20 -5.83 -10.93 1.09
CA MET A 20 -4.91 -10.98 2.23
C MET A 20 -4.35 -9.61 2.57
N ALA A 21 -4.33 -9.28 3.86
CA ALA A 21 -3.58 -8.17 4.41
C ALA A 21 -2.12 -8.59 4.63
N GLY A 22 -1.20 -7.67 4.42
CA GLY A 22 0.22 -7.91 4.55
C GLY A 22 1.00 -6.61 4.62
N ASN A 23 2.11 -6.63 5.34
CA ASN A 23 3.11 -5.59 5.31
C ASN A 23 4.50 -6.22 5.45
N CYS A 24 5.53 -5.49 5.03
CA CYS A 24 6.89 -5.84 5.41
C CYS A 24 7.01 -5.64 6.93
N GLY A 25 7.34 -6.70 7.68
CA GLY A 25 7.54 -6.60 9.12
C GLY A 25 8.80 -5.79 9.43
N CYS A 26 8.68 -4.47 9.60
CA CYS A 26 9.82 -3.59 9.93
C CYS A 26 10.21 -3.69 11.43
N GLY A 27 9.73 -4.73 12.14
CA GLY A 27 9.85 -4.90 13.59
C GLY A 27 11.06 -5.70 14.07
N GLY A 28 12.13 -5.81 13.28
CA GLY A 28 13.25 -6.70 13.60
C GLY A 28 14.55 -6.28 12.93
N LEU A 29 14.92 -5.01 13.06
CA LEU A 29 16.12 -4.48 12.42
C LEU A 29 17.32 -4.63 13.37
N THR A 30 18.22 -5.56 13.00
CA THR A 30 19.54 -5.76 13.60
C THR A 30 20.43 -4.55 13.33
N GLY A 31 20.22 -3.49 14.11
CA GLY A 31 21.05 -2.30 14.19
C GLY A 31 20.66 -1.51 15.44
N PRO A 32 21.57 -0.71 16.05
CA PRO A 32 21.21 0.12 17.17
C PRO A 32 20.12 1.11 16.71
N GLY A 33 18.90 0.98 17.24
CA GLY A 33 17.78 1.86 16.93
C GLY A 33 16.79 1.39 15.83
N GLY A 34 16.83 0.13 15.39
CA GLY A 34 15.69 -0.48 14.68
C GLY A 34 15.24 0.21 13.37
N SER A 35 16.15 0.86 12.63
CA SER A 35 15.82 1.81 11.55
C SER A 35 16.19 1.38 10.11
N GLY A 36 16.36 0.08 9.81
CA GLY A 36 16.46 -0.38 8.43
C GLY A 36 15.22 -0.02 7.59
N THR A 37 15.39 1.06 6.84
CA THR A 37 14.39 1.73 6.03
C THR A 37 14.33 1.00 4.68
N GLY A 38 13.83 -0.24 4.68
CA GLY A 38 13.63 -0.99 3.43
C GLY A 38 12.42 -0.44 2.68
N GLU A 39 12.53 -0.22 1.38
CA GLU A 39 11.42 0.27 0.55
C GLU A 39 10.13 -0.57 0.67
N CYS A 40 10.25 -1.86 0.99
CA CYS A 40 9.11 -2.74 1.29
C CYS A 40 8.23 -2.22 2.44
N CYS A 41 8.78 -1.48 3.41
CA CYS A 41 8.06 -0.92 4.56
C CYS A 41 7.01 0.12 4.17
N PHE A 42 7.18 0.77 3.01
CA PHE A 42 6.21 1.75 2.50
C PHE A 42 5.04 1.09 1.77
N THR A 43 5.11 -0.22 1.56
CA THR A 43 4.15 -0.99 0.79
C THR A 43 3.36 -1.96 1.68
N PHE A 44 2.08 -2.10 1.40
CA PHE A 44 1.21 -2.96 2.20
C PHE A 44 -0.07 -3.32 1.45
N SER A 45 -0.79 -4.32 1.96
CA SER A 45 -2.19 -4.58 1.66
C SER A 45 -3.01 -4.61 2.94
N ARG A 46 -4.24 -4.13 2.86
CA ARG A 46 -5.22 -4.12 3.95
C ARG A 46 -6.52 -4.68 3.42
N VAL A 47 -7.19 -5.46 4.25
CA VAL A 47 -8.49 -6.02 3.93
C VAL A 47 -9.43 -5.75 5.08
N LYS A 48 -10.62 -5.26 4.77
CA LYS A 48 -11.69 -4.97 5.74
C LYS A 48 -12.98 -5.61 5.24
N ARG A 49 -13.82 -6.06 6.18
CA ARG A 49 -15.18 -6.52 5.90
C ARG A 49 -16.15 -5.63 6.66
N ASP A 50 -17.17 -5.15 5.96
CA ASP A 50 -18.32 -4.44 6.52
C ASP A 50 -19.60 -5.11 5.98
N GLY A 51 -20.23 -5.92 6.83
CA GLY A 51 -21.35 -6.77 6.44
C GLY A 51 -21.00 -7.69 5.26
N GLN A 52 -21.64 -7.43 4.11
CA GLN A 52 -21.47 -8.16 2.84
C GLN A 52 -20.43 -7.52 1.90
N THR A 53 -19.78 -6.45 2.33
CA THR A 53 -18.76 -5.75 1.53
C THR A 53 -17.37 -6.11 2.05
N VAL A 54 -16.50 -6.57 1.16
CA VAL A 54 -15.07 -6.75 1.42
C VAL A 54 -14.29 -5.70 0.66
N SER A 55 -13.57 -4.84 1.39
CA SER A 55 -12.72 -3.80 0.81
C SER A 55 -11.26 -4.21 0.92
N PHE A 56 -10.58 -4.24 -0.22
CA PHE A 56 -9.15 -4.47 -0.35
C PHE A 56 -8.47 -3.17 -0.77
N TYR A 57 -7.42 -2.81 -0.05
CA TYR A 57 -6.56 -1.69 -0.39
C TYR A 57 -5.10 -2.13 -0.42
N GLY A 58 -4.40 -1.93 -1.53
CA GLY A 58 -2.95 -2.10 -1.60
C GLY A 58 -2.22 -0.82 -1.96
N LYS A 59 -1.06 -0.62 -1.36
CA LYS A 59 -0.08 0.41 -1.72
C LYS A 59 1.18 -0.30 -2.20
N TYR A 60 1.40 -0.31 -3.51
CA TYR A 60 2.61 -0.84 -4.16
C TYR A 60 3.50 0.32 -4.67
N THR A 61 3.63 1.35 -3.84
CA THR A 61 4.45 2.54 -4.11
C THR A 61 5.36 2.86 -2.93
N THR A 62 6.48 3.51 -3.22
CA THR A 62 7.47 3.99 -2.25
C THR A 62 7.76 5.47 -2.53
N PRO A 63 8.44 6.19 -1.63
CA PRO A 63 8.87 7.56 -1.90
C PRO A 63 9.71 7.73 -3.18
N ASN A 64 10.37 6.66 -3.66
CA ASN A 64 11.20 6.71 -4.87
C ASN A 64 10.44 6.33 -6.16
N THR A 65 9.18 5.90 -6.05
CA THR A 65 8.38 5.53 -7.21
C THR A 65 7.88 6.75 -7.97
N THR A 66 7.99 6.70 -9.29
CA THR A 66 7.51 7.74 -10.22
C THR A 66 6.40 7.20 -11.11
N ASN A 67 5.65 8.06 -11.80
CA ASN A 67 4.52 7.64 -12.65
C ASN A 67 3.50 6.78 -11.89
N ASN A 68 3.09 7.27 -10.72
CA ASN A 68 2.13 6.59 -9.86
C ASN A 68 0.71 6.71 -10.41
N TYR A 69 -0.07 5.66 -10.21
CA TYR A 69 -1.44 5.58 -10.68
C TYR A 69 -2.29 4.77 -9.71
N GLU A 70 -3.58 5.06 -9.67
CA GLU A 70 -4.55 4.27 -8.95
C GLU A 70 -5.33 3.40 -9.94
N TRP A 71 -5.49 2.13 -9.60
CA TRP A 71 -6.39 1.24 -10.31
C TRP A 71 -7.27 0.49 -9.34
N GLY A 72 -8.42 0.05 -9.81
CA GLY A 72 -9.36 -0.66 -8.97
C GLY A 72 -10.55 -1.17 -9.73
N TYR A 73 -11.32 -2.00 -9.05
CA TYR A 73 -12.56 -2.54 -9.55
C TYR A 73 -13.50 -2.85 -8.41
N ARG A 74 -14.80 -2.84 -8.72
CA ARG A 74 -15.83 -3.35 -7.82
C ARG A 74 -16.62 -4.44 -8.52
N VAL A 75 -16.78 -5.56 -7.83
CA VAL A 75 -17.58 -6.70 -8.30
C VAL A 75 -18.67 -7.05 -7.30
N ILE A 76 -19.80 -7.53 -7.82
CA ILE A 76 -20.97 -7.92 -7.04
C ILE A 76 -21.50 -9.32 -7.43
N LYS A 77 -21.88 -10.11 -6.43
CA LYS A 77 -22.53 -11.42 -6.59
C LYS A 77 -23.41 -11.71 -5.38
N ASP A 78 -24.68 -12.04 -5.60
CA ASP A 78 -25.63 -12.43 -4.54
C ASP A 78 -25.68 -11.46 -3.34
N GLY A 79 -25.57 -10.15 -3.61
CA GLY A 79 -25.53 -9.09 -2.60
C GLY A 79 -24.20 -8.90 -1.88
N ALA A 80 -23.22 -9.78 -2.10
CA ALA A 80 -21.83 -9.57 -1.67
C ALA A 80 -21.09 -8.65 -2.63
N VAL A 81 -20.30 -7.72 -2.08
CA VAL A 81 -19.53 -6.74 -2.83
C VAL A 81 -18.05 -6.92 -2.51
N VAL A 82 -17.20 -6.93 -3.52
CA VAL A 82 -15.74 -6.83 -3.36
C VAL A 82 -15.29 -5.55 -4.03
N ASP A 83 -14.66 -4.67 -3.24
CA ASP A 83 -14.11 -3.40 -3.69
C ASP A 83 -12.59 -3.45 -3.57
N VAL A 84 -11.90 -3.32 -4.71
CA VAL A 84 -10.45 -3.38 -4.79
C VAL A 84 -9.92 -2.04 -5.24
N LYS A 85 -8.99 -1.50 -4.46
CA LYS A 85 -8.21 -0.31 -4.80
C LYS A 85 -6.72 -0.58 -4.62
N MET A 86 -5.94 -0.19 -5.62
CA MET A 86 -4.49 -0.30 -5.63
C MET A 86 -3.88 1.05 -5.98
N LEU A 87 -2.94 1.51 -5.15
CA LEU A 87 -1.99 2.55 -5.54
C LEU A 87 -0.74 1.84 -6.05
N ASP A 88 -0.38 2.09 -7.30
CA ASP A 88 0.66 1.38 -8.02
C ASP A 88 1.55 2.37 -8.79
N THR A 89 2.63 1.87 -9.38
CA THR A 89 3.61 2.65 -10.14
C THR A 89 3.92 1.99 -11.47
N ARG A 90 4.10 2.80 -12.52
CA ARG A 90 4.72 2.36 -13.78
C ARG A 90 6.23 2.60 -13.81
N GLY A 91 6.77 3.23 -12.78
CA GLY A 91 8.20 3.45 -12.58
C GLY A 91 8.93 2.19 -12.11
N PRO A 92 10.21 2.33 -11.73
CA PRO A 92 11.03 1.22 -11.27
C PRO A 92 10.41 0.51 -10.04
N LYS A 93 10.37 -0.83 -10.08
CA LYS A 93 9.90 -1.71 -8.99
C LYS A 93 11.01 -2.62 -8.50
N GLU A 94 12.14 -2.04 -8.11
CA GLU A 94 13.30 -2.78 -7.63
C GLU A 94 13.15 -3.24 -6.16
N PHE A 95 12.08 -2.82 -5.50
CA PHE A 95 11.73 -3.20 -4.13
C PHE A 95 10.73 -4.36 -4.08
N LYS A 96 10.81 -5.14 -3.01
CA LYS A 96 9.83 -6.19 -2.72
C LYS A 96 8.51 -5.58 -2.24
N PHE A 97 7.41 -6.07 -2.77
CA PHE A 97 6.08 -5.73 -2.24
C PHE A 97 5.89 -6.41 -0.87
N GLY A 98 5.58 -5.61 0.15
CA GLY A 98 5.26 -6.08 1.50
C GLY A 98 3.80 -6.52 1.66
N GLY A 99 2.93 -6.19 0.71
CA GLY A 99 1.53 -6.63 0.70
C GLY A 99 1.31 -7.89 -0.15
N HIS A 100 0.06 -8.27 -0.29
CA HIS A 100 -0.39 -9.29 -1.23
C HIS A 100 -1.08 -8.63 -2.42
N MET A 101 -0.93 -9.20 -3.62
CA MET A 101 -1.72 -8.74 -4.77
C MET A 101 -3.17 -9.22 -4.62
N PRO A 102 -4.18 -8.39 -4.94
CA PRO A 102 -5.54 -8.86 -5.01
C PRO A 102 -5.71 -9.85 -6.18
N PRO A 103 -6.72 -10.71 -6.16
CA PRO A 103 -7.09 -11.52 -7.32
C PRO A 103 -7.31 -10.64 -8.56
N PRO A 104 -7.01 -11.12 -9.78
CA PRO A 104 -7.29 -10.35 -10.99
C PRO A 104 -8.80 -10.32 -11.28
N LEU A 105 -9.27 -9.27 -11.99
CA LEU A 105 -10.69 -9.11 -12.35
C LEU A 105 -11.27 -10.35 -13.05
N ALA A 106 -10.48 -10.96 -13.94
CA ALA A 106 -10.87 -12.17 -14.67
C ALA A 106 -11.20 -13.36 -13.75
N ALA A 107 -10.56 -13.46 -12.58
CA ALA A 107 -10.83 -14.54 -11.62
C ALA A 107 -12.24 -14.41 -11.01
N TRP A 108 -12.71 -13.17 -10.77
CA TRP A 108 -14.06 -12.90 -10.31
C TRP A 108 -15.10 -13.21 -11.40
N GLN A 109 -14.84 -12.74 -12.63
CA GLN A 109 -15.71 -12.98 -13.78
C GLN A 109 -15.88 -14.48 -14.07
N ALA A 110 -14.79 -15.26 -14.00
CA ALA A 110 -14.84 -16.72 -14.17
C ALA A 110 -15.72 -17.43 -13.13
N ARG A 111 -15.97 -16.77 -11.99
CA ARG A 111 -16.86 -17.26 -10.91
C ARG A 111 -18.26 -16.66 -10.96
N GLY A 112 -18.59 -15.93 -12.03
CA GLY A 112 -19.92 -15.34 -12.25
C GLY A 112 -20.17 -14.04 -11.51
N TRP A 113 -19.13 -13.37 -11.02
CA TRP A 113 -19.27 -12.03 -10.45
C TRP A 113 -19.49 -10.99 -11.55
N LYS A 114 -20.39 -10.04 -11.28
CA LYS A 114 -20.66 -8.91 -12.18
C LYS A 114 -19.73 -7.76 -11.84
N VAL A 115 -19.11 -7.17 -12.86
CA VAL A 115 -18.30 -5.96 -12.70
C VAL A 115 -19.24 -4.76 -12.64
N GLU A 116 -19.22 -4.03 -11.54
CA GLU A 116 -19.99 -2.78 -11.38
C GLU A 116 -19.21 -1.62 -12.02
N PHE A 117 -17.92 -1.50 -11.68
CA PHE A 117 -17.02 -0.56 -12.32
C PHE A 117 -15.57 -1.06 -12.26
N GLN A 118 -14.76 -0.53 -13.17
CA GLN A 118 -13.32 -0.69 -13.21
C GLN A 118 -12.73 0.67 -13.60
N TYR A 119 -11.59 1.02 -13.00
CA TYR A 119 -10.90 2.26 -13.33
C TYR A 119 -9.40 2.10 -13.25
N GLU A 120 -8.73 2.96 -14.00
CA GLU A 120 -7.32 3.27 -13.89
C GLU A 120 -7.17 4.77 -14.12
N ARG A 121 -6.44 5.45 -13.24
CA ARG A 121 -6.20 6.89 -13.36
C ARG A 121 -4.81 7.26 -12.84
N PRO A 122 -4.13 8.23 -13.47
CA PRO A 122 -2.88 8.76 -12.92
C PRO A 122 -3.13 9.42 -11.56
N VAL A 123 -2.12 9.41 -10.70
CA VAL A 123 -2.09 10.20 -9.46
C VAL A 123 -1.10 11.33 -9.66
N GLU A 124 -1.59 12.57 -9.68
CA GLU A 124 -0.74 13.76 -9.71
C GLU A 124 -0.14 14.01 -8.32
N GLY A 125 1.18 14.18 -8.25
CA GLY A 125 1.93 14.32 -6.99
C GLY A 125 2.52 12.99 -6.49
N THR A 126 3.69 13.04 -5.86
CA THR A 126 4.47 11.89 -5.38
C THR A 126 3.87 11.20 -4.15
N GLY A 127 2.58 10.87 -4.15
CA GLY A 127 1.93 9.92 -3.23
C GLY A 127 1.98 10.18 -1.70
N GLU A 128 2.80 11.12 -1.22
CA GLU A 128 2.95 11.57 0.16
C GLU A 128 3.25 13.08 0.10
N PRO A 129 2.70 13.91 1.02
CA PRO A 129 3.24 15.25 1.19
C PRO A 129 4.73 15.10 1.43
N LEU A 130 5.54 15.82 0.67
CA LEU A 130 6.95 15.96 0.97
C LEU A 130 7.06 16.34 2.46
N PRO A 131 7.97 15.72 3.24
CA PRO A 131 8.25 16.22 4.57
C PRO A 131 8.52 17.72 4.49
N GLU A 132 8.17 18.52 5.51
CA GLU A 132 8.35 19.99 5.49
C GLU A 132 9.78 20.45 5.11
N TRP A 133 10.77 19.56 5.22
CA TRP A 133 12.17 19.80 4.89
C TRP A 133 12.56 19.46 3.44
N CYS A 134 11.61 19.11 2.57
CA CYS A 134 11.89 18.70 1.20
C CYS A 134 11.13 19.59 0.19
N ASP A 135 11.88 20.36 -0.60
CA ASP A 135 11.35 21.43 -1.45
C ASP A 135 10.85 20.95 -2.83
N SER A 136 11.35 19.83 -3.36
CA SER A 136 10.83 19.26 -4.62
C SER A 136 11.18 17.76 -4.83
N PRO A 137 10.43 17.05 -5.70
CA PRO A 137 10.70 15.65 -6.06
C PRO A 137 12.05 15.41 -6.78
N GLU A 138 12.61 16.43 -7.45
CA GLU A 138 13.89 16.30 -8.17
C GLU A 138 15.11 16.50 -7.24
N SER A 139 14.89 17.14 -6.09
CA SER A 139 15.86 17.20 -5.01
C SER A 139 15.86 15.85 -4.31
N ALA A 140 16.77 14.96 -4.70
CA ALA A 140 17.03 13.71 -3.99
C ALA A 140 16.93 13.93 -2.47
N CYS A 141 15.95 13.28 -1.82
CA CYS A 141 15.68 13.34 -0.39
C CYS A 141 16.84 12.73 0.42
N VAL A 142 18.04 13.30 0.30
CA VAL A 142 19.18 12.97 1.12
C VAL A 142 18.80 13.42 2.52
N ARG A 143 18.48 12.45 3.37
CA ARG A 143 18.30 12.65 4.80
C ARG A 143 19.46 13.52 5.29
N PRO A 144 19.21 14.66 5.95
CA PRO A 144 20.29 15.38 6.60
C PRO A 144 20.99 14.40 7.54
N ASP A 145 22.28 14.25 7.32
CA ASP A 145 23.11 13.37 8.12
C ASP A 145 23.20 13.97 9.52
N ILE A 146 22.38 13.45 10.43
CA ILE A 146 22.32 13.85 11.85
C ILE A 146 23.64 13.62 12.59
N THR A 147 24.63 12.95 11.99
CA THR A 147 26.00 12.91 12.53
C THR A 147 26.84 14.13 12.17
N ARG A 148 26.31 15.06 11.36
CA ARG A 148 27.01 16.27 10.91
C ARG A 148 26.52 17.57 11.54
N GLU A 149 25.60 17.50 12.50
CA GLU A 149 25.21 18.63 13.35
C GLU A 149 25.80 18.51 14.77
N GLU A 150 27.09 18.17 14.87
CA GLU A 150 27.86 18.65 16.01
C GLU A 150 28.29 20.10 15.75
N GLY A 151 27.60 21.01 16.44
CA GLY A 151 28.14 22.33 16.75
C GLY A 151 27.38 23.49 16.13
N LYS A 152 26.39 24.01 16.88
CA LYS A 152 26.20 25.46 17.03
C LYS A 152 25.30 25.78 18.24
N GLY A 153 25.94 26.25 19.31
CA GLY A 153 25.44 27.38 20.09
C GLY A 153 24.44 27.08 21.21
N ARG A 154 24.95 26.61 22.36
CA ARG A 154 24.38 27.00 23.66
C ARG A 154 24.64 28.50 23.83
N SER A 155 23.61 29.34 23.88
CA SER A 155 23.71 30.69 24.46
C SER A 155 23.23 30.65 25.92
N PRO A 156 23.93 31.28 26.87
CA PRO A 156 23.54 31.29 28.27
C PRO A 156 22.38 32.25 28.51
N ALA A 157 21.54 31.88 29.47
CA ALA A 157 20.51 32.75 30.03
C ALA A 157 21.15 33.91 30.79
N HIS A 158 20.61 35.11 30.58
CA HIS A 158 20.75 36.27 31.47
C HIS A 158 19.40 36.53 32.15
#